data_AF-A0A959Y4J5-F1
#
_entry.id   AF-A0A959Y4J5-F1
#
_cell.length_a   1.000
_cell.length_b   1.000
_cell.length_c   1.000
_cell.angle_alpha   90.00
_cell.angle_beta   90.00
_cell.angle_gamma   90.00
#
_symmetry.space_group_name_H-M   'P 1'
#
loop_
_entity.id
_entity.type
_entity.pdbx_description
1 polymer ?
#
loop_
_entity_poly.entity_id
_entity_poly.type
_entity_poly.pdbx_seq_one_letter_code
_entity_poly.pdbx_strand_id
1 'polypeptide(L)'
;MASPVKSPRGIALLVSGVLAVVVGVLGALLGLPSGLPVWVPLVLSAAAFAASYFVVNYAIERFIHDRIRLIYRTVHDLKTGKSTAPELDMGTDVLGQVNTDVLDWATARRSEIRELREREKFRREFIGNVAHELKTPIFNIQGYILTLLEGGLEDDKVNLDFLERASRGVDRLTKIVEDLDMISKLESGVMEMSIDRMDLTELVQEVFQGMEMRARERGVTLRTPLKDPVWVMADHDRLSQVLYNLLANACNYGREGGFTEVRTFDMD
;
A
#
# COMPACT_ATOMS: atom_id res chain seq x y z
N MET A 1 26.73 -19.90 24.98
CA MET A 1 28.16 -19.48 24.92
C MET A 1 28.26 -18.19 24.13
N ALA A 2 28.34 -17.04 24.82
CA ALA A 2 28.45 -15.74 24.19
C ALA A 2 29.94 -15.37 24.06
N SER A 3 30.40 -15.07 22.84
CA SER A 3 31.78 -14.67 22.58
C SER A 3 32.10 -13.32 23.26
N PRO A 4 33.30 -13.15 23.85
CA PRO A 4 33.69 -11.95 24.61
C PRO A 4 33.89 -10.66 23.77
N VAL A 5 33.53 -10.67 22.48
CA VAL A 5 33.88 -9.63 21.49
C VAL A 5 32.78 -8.56 21.33
N LYS A 6 31.76 -8.52 22.19
CA LYS A 6 30.60 -7.62 22.00
C LYS A 6 30.73 -6.21 22.60
N SER A 7 31.80 -5.90 23.33
CA SER A 7 31.99 -4.56 23.91
C SER A 7 33.29 -3.89 23.43
N PRO A 8 33.29 -2.56 23.20
CA PRO A 8 34.50 -1.78 22.93
C PRO A 8 35.66 -2.09 23.87
N ARG A 9 35.34 -2.24 25.16
CA ARG A 9 36.28 -2.58 26.23
C ARG A 9 36.90 -3.96 26.05
N GLY A 10 36.15 -4.95 25.56
CA GLY A 10 36.65 -6.31 25.31
C GLY A 10 37.66 -6.36 24.15
N ILE A 11 37.42 -5.60 23.08
CA ILE A 11 38.35 -5.47 21.95
C ILE A 11 39.61 -4.71 22.37
N ALA A 12 39.45 -3.62 23.13
CA ALA A 12 40.57 -2.86 23.66
C ALA A 12 41.48 -3.71 24.57
N LEU A 13 40.91 -4.56 25.44
CA LEU A 13 41.68 -5.48 26.29
C LEU A 13 42.48 -6.50 25.47
N LEU A 14 41.88 -7.11 24.44
CA LEU A 14 42.57 -8.10 23.60
C LEU A 14 43.74 -7.49 22.82
N VAL A 15 43.52 -6.35 22.17
CA VAL A 15 44.56 -5.65 21.39
C VAL A 15 45.69 -5.16 22.28
N SER A 16 45.35 -4.59 23.44
CA SER A 16 46.35 -4.10 24.40
C SER A 16 47.14 -5.25 25.03
N GLY A 17 46.49 -6.39 25.30
CA GLY A 17 47.13 -7.59 25.82
C GLY A 17 48.15 -8.18 24.85
N VAL A 18 47.81 -8.29 23.57
CA VAL A 18 48.77 -8.75 22.53
C VAL A 18 49.97 -7.81 22.44
N LEU A 19 49.74 -6.50 22.46
CA LEU A 19 50.84 -5.52 22.42
C LEU A 19 51.75 -5.63 23.66
N ALA A 20 51.17 -5.82 24.84
CA ALA A 20 51.92 -5.95 26.09
C ALA A 20 52.81 -7.20 26.08
N VAL A 21 52.31 -8.32 25.56
CA VAL A 21 53.10 -9.56 25.40
C VAL A 21 54.24 -9.32 24.42
N VAL A 22 54.00 -8.68 23.28
CA VAL A 22 55.05 -8.37 22.29
C VAL A 22 56.13 -7.47 22.90
N VAL A 23 55.74 -6.40 23.58
CA VAL A 23 56.69 -5.47 24.24
C VAL A 23 57.46 -6.16 25.37
N GLY A 24 56.81 -7.02 26.14
CA GLY A 24 57.44 -7.78 27.23
C GLY A 24 58.46 -8.79 26.72
N VAL A 25 58.13 -9.55 25.68
CA VAL A 25 59.03 -10.53 25.05
C VAL A 25 60.23 -9.83 24.42
N LEU A 26 60.01 -8.75 23.65
CA LEU A 26 61.09 -7.99 23.03
C LEU A 26 62.02 -7.35 24.07
N GLY A 27 61.42 -6.78 25.13
CA GLY A 27 62.16 -6.18 26.24
C GLY A 27 63.00 -7.19 27.02
N ALA A 28 62.48 -8.41 27.25
CA ALA A 28 63.24 -9.48 27.87
C ALA A 28 64.40 -9.97 26.99
N LEU A 29 64.17 -10.12 25.67
CA LEU A 29 65.17 -10.58 24.72
C LEU A 29 66.36 -9.61 24.58
N LEU A 30 66.10 -8.30 24.64
CA LEU A 30 67.12 -7.25 24.57
C LEU A 30 67.74 -6.93 25.94
N GLY A 31 66.98 -7.10 27.03
CA GLY A 31 67.38 -6.74 28.39
C GLY A 31 68.25 -7.79 29.10
N LEU A 32 67.99 -9.07 28.88
CA LEU A 32 68.74 -10.17 29.53
C LEU A 32 70.25 -10.19 29.15
N PRO A 33 70.64 -9.99 27.87
CA PRO A 33 72.05 -9.96 27.49
C PRO A 33 72.78 -8.68 27.91
N SER A 34 72.06 -7.60 28.19
CA SER A 34 72.60 -6.27 28.51
C SER A 34 72.76 -6.01 30.01
N GLY A 35 72.45 -7.00 30.86
CA GLY A 35 72.58 -6.90 32.32
C GLY A 35 71.50 -6.04 32.98
N LEU A 36 70.43 -5.71 32.26
CA LEU A 36 69.30 -4.95 32.82
C LEU A 36 68.49 -5.81 33.80
N PRO A 37 68.03 -5.24 34.91
CA PRO A 37 67.22 -6.00 35.86
C PRO A 37 65.83 -6.30 35.29
N VAL A 38 65.33 -7.51 35.53
CA VAL A 38 64.11 -8.09 34.92
C VAL A 38 62.84 -7.28 35.18
N TRP A 39 62.82 -6.42 36.21
CA TRP A 39 61.68 -5.55 36.49
C TRP A 39 61.49 -4.44 35.44
N VAL A 40 62.54 -4.01 34.74
CA VAL A 40 62.48 -2.94 33.73
C VAL A 40 61.58 -3.30 32.53
N PRO A 41 61.76 -4.44 31.84
CA PRO A 41 60.87 -4.83 30.74
C PRO A 41 59.43 -5.11 31.20
N LEU A 42 59.26 -5.53 32.45
CA LEU A 42 57.93 -5.79 33.04
C LEU A 42 57.16 -4.48 33.27
N VAL A 43 57.82 -3.46 33.80
CA VAL A 43 57.23 -2.11 33.95
C VAL A 43 56.91 -1.48 32.60
N LEU A 44 57.80 -1.63 31.61
CA LEU A 44 57.58 -1.12 30.25
C LEU A 44 56.39 -1.81 29.57
N SER A 45 56.24 -3.13 29.71
CA SER A 45 55.10 -3.87 29.20
C SER A 45 53.78 -3.43 29.86
N ALA A 46 53.77 -3.24 31.17
CA ALA A 46 52.60 -2.76 31.90
C ALA A 46 52.21 -1.32 31.50
N ALA A 47 53.18 -0.43 31.34
CA ALA A 47 52.94 0.94 30.85
C ALA A 47 52.41 0.95 29.41
N ALA A 48 52.98 0.12 28.52
CA ALA A 48 52.52 -0.03 27.14
C ALA A 48 51.09 -0.61 27.09
N PHE A 49 50.77 -1.57 27.96
CA PHE A 49 49.42 -2.11 28.10
C PHE A 49 48.43 -1.01 28.48
N ALA A 50 48.72 -0.24 29.53
CA ALA A 50 47.83 0.81 30.00
C ALA A 50 47.62 1.89 28.93
N ALA A 51 48.70 2.39 28.32
CA ALA A 51 48.62 3.41 27.28
C ALA A 51 47.81 2.92 26.06
N SER A 52 48.10 1.71 25.58
CA SER A 52 47.36 1.11 24.46
C SER A 52 45.88 0.92 24.79
N TYR A 53 45.57 0.46 26.00
CA TYR A 53 44.20 0.25 26.45
C TYR A 53 43.40 1.55 26.42
N PHE A 54 43.95 2.63 26.98
CA PHE A 54 43.27 3.93 26.96
C PHE A 54 43.09 4.47 25.54
N VAL A 55 44.13 4.39 24.68
CA VAL A 55 44.05 4.90 23.31
C VAL A 55 43.03 4.12 22.48
N VAL A 56 43.07 2.79 22.52
CA VAL A 56 42.16 1.95 21.75
C VAL A 56 40.73 2.09 22.26
N ASN A 57 40.52 2.09 23.59
CA ASN A 57 39.19 2.27 24.14
C ASN A 57 38.59 3.63 23.76
N TYR A 58 39.36 4.71 23.89
CA TYR A 58 38.94 6.04 23.49
C TYR A 58 38.64 6.15 21.98
N ALA A 59 39.49 5.56 21.14
CA ALA A 59 39.30 5.57 19.70
C ALA A 59 38.02 4.82 19.28
N ILE A 60 37.76 3.64 19.88
CA ILE A 60 36.55 2.86 19.58
C ILE A 60 35.30 3.59 20.08
N GLU A 61 35.31 4.11 21.32
CA GLU A 61 34.17 4.85 21.87
C GLU A 61 33.85 6.08 21.00
N ARG A 62 34.87 6.87 20.62
CA ARG A 62 34.68 8.04 19.76
C ARG A 62 34.20 7.68 18.36
N PHE A 63 34.80 6.67 17.72
CA PHE A 63 34.42 6.25 16.37
C PHE A 63 32.98 5.73 16.30
N ILE A 64 32.59 4.89 17.26
CA ILE A 64 31.22 4.36 17.34
C ILE A 64 30.24 5.50 17.61
N HIS A 65 30.58 6.39 18.55
CA HIS A 65 29.74 7.52 18.92
C HIS A 65 29.45 8.44 17.71
N ASP A 66 30.48 8.81 16.94
CA ASP A 66 30.33 9.71 15.80
C ASP A 66 29.52 9.07 14.65
N ARG A 67 29.73 7.77 14.39
CA ARG A 67 29.03 7.05 13.32
C ARG A 67 27.57 6.75 13.65
N ILE A 68 27.26 6.33 14.88
CA ILE A 68 25.88 6.05 15.30
C ILE A 68 25.05 7.33 15.33
N ARG A 69 25.59 8.43 15.87
CA ARG A 69 24.89 9.72 15.91
C ARG A 69 24.53 10.21 14.49
N LEU A 70 25.41 9.98 13.52
CA LEU A 70 25.16 10.34 12.12
C LEU A 70 24.02 9.52 11.49
N ILE A 71 24.05 8.19 11.65
CA ILE A 71 22.99 7.30 11.13
C ILE A 71 21.65 7.65 11.79
N TYR A 72 21.65 7.82 13.12
CA TYR A 72 20.46 8.21 13.87
C TYR A 72 19.87 9.52 13.36
N ARG A 73 20.67 10.58 13.25
CA ARG A 73 20.21 11.87 12.74
C ARG A 73 19.64 11.76 11.33
N THR A 74 20.30 10.98 10.46
CA THR A 74 19.83 10.80 9.07
C THR A 74 18.46 10.14 9.03
N VAL A 75 18.23 9.10 9.84
CA VAL A 75 16.96 8.37 9.90
C VAL A 75 15.87 9.21 10.59
N HIS A 76 16.21 9.90 11.69
CA HIS A 76 15.28 10.74 12.43
C HIS A 76 14.82 11.96 11.64
N ASP A 77 15.74 12.61 10.91
CA ASP A 77 15.44 13.74 10.03
C ASP A 77 14.50 13.29 8.89
N LEU A 78 14.69 12.10 8.33
CA LEU A 78 13.80 11.52 7.31
C LEU A 78 12.41 11.14 7.87
N LYS A 79 12.30 10.77 9.15
CA LYS A 79 11.04 10.38 9.80
C LYS A 79 10.21 11.59 10.26
N THR A 80 10.86 12.63 10.77
CA THR A 80 10.17 13.75 11.45
C THR A 80 10.26 15.08 10.70
N GLY A 81 11.11 15.17 9.66
CA GLY A 81 11.41 16.43 8.96
C GLY A 81 12.11 17.47 9.83
N LYS A 82 12.57 17.10 11.04
CA LYS A 82 13.20 18.01 12.02
C LYS A 82 14.61 17.56 12.34
N SER A 83 15.59 18.44 12.15
CA SER A 83 17.01 18.22 12.44
C SER A 83 17.38 18.35 13.92
N THR A 84 16.68 17.63 14.80
CA THR A 84 17.00 17.64 16.24
C THR A 84 17.55 16.27 16.62
N ALA A 85 18.83 16.21 16.95
CA ALA A 85 19.43 15.00 17.49
C ALA A 85 18.91 14.79 18.93
N PRO A 86 18.31 13.64 19.25
CA PRO A 86 17.87 13.35 20.61
C PRO A 86 19.08 13.07 21.51
N GLU A 87 18.90 13.32 22.80
CA GLU A 87 19.83 12.92 23.85
C GLU A 87 19.82 11.39 23.96
N LEU A 88 20.88 10.76 23.45
CA LEU A 88 21.07 9.32 23.54
C LEU A 88 21.98 9.01 24.74
N ASP A 89 21.45 8.31 25.74
CA ASP A 89 22.22 7.79 26.87
C ASP A 89 22.85 6.44 26.52
N MET A 90 24.18 6.38 26.48
CA MET A 90 24.95 5.22 25.98
C MET A 90 25.14 4.08 27.01
N GLY A 91 24.38 4.10 28.11
CA GLY A 91 24.48 3.10 29.19
C GLY A 91 23.78 1.76 28.94
N THR A 92 22.78 1.69 28.06
CA THR A 92 21.95 0.48 27.82
C THR A 92 21.51 0.37 26.36
N ASP A 93 21.75 -0.79 25.75
CA ASP A 93 21.24 -1.30 24.46
C ASP A 93 20.80 -0.30 23.35
N VAL A 94 21.54 0.80 23.19
CA VAL A 94 21.28 1.81 22.15
C VAL A 94 21.37 1.20 20.74
N LEU A 95 22.28 0.25 20.55
CA LEU A 95 22.44 -0.47 19.29
C LEU A 95 21.20 -1.31 18.94
N GLY A 96 20.56 -1.94 19.93
CA GLY A 96 19.31 -2.66 19.74
C GLY A 96 18.15 -1.73 19.37
N GLN A 97 18.00 -0.62 20.10
CA GLN A 97 16.93 0.36 19.85
C GLN A 97 17.04 1.01 18.47
N VAL A 98 18.23 1.45 18.07
CA VAL A 98 18.44 2.05 16.74
C VAL A 98 18.18 1.03 15.63
N ASN A 99 18.59 -0.23 15.81
CA ASN A 99 18.33 -1.27 14.82
C ASN A 99 16.82 -1.52 14.65
N THR A 100 16.07 -1.58 15.75
CA THR A 100 14.60 -1.72 15.71
C THR A 100 13.94 -0.53 15.04
N ASP A 101 14.28 0.71 15.43
CA ASP A 101 13.70 1.93 14.85
C ASP A 101 13.92 2.04 13.34
N VAL A 102 15.12 1.67 12.87
CA VAL A 102 15.46 1.66 11.44
C VAL A 102 14.66 0.59 10.70
N LEU A 103 14.50 -0.60 11.29
CA LEU A 103 13.71 -1.68 10.71
C LEU A 103 12.23 -1.30 10.62
N ASP A 104 11.67 -0.70 11.67
CA ASP A 104 10.28 -0.24 11.70
C ASP A 104 10.03 0.87 10.68
N TRP A 105 10.95 1.84 10.58
CA TRP A 105 10.87 2.87 9.55
C TRP A 105 10.96 2.29 8.13
N ALA A 106 11.89 1.35 7.89
CA ALA A 106 12.06 0.73 6.59
C ALA A 106 10.83 -0.11 6.18
N THR A 107 10.22 -0.83 7.13
CA THR A 107 9.00 -1.61 6.87
C THR A 107 7.80 -0.69 6.60
N ALA A 108 7.60 0.35 7.41
CA ALA A 108 6.56 1.35 7.19
C ALA A 108 6.71 2.03 5.82
N ARG A 109 7.92 2.49 5.47
CA ARG A 109 8.21 3.12 4.19
C ARG A 109 8.00 2.18 3.02
N ARG A 110 8.35 0.90 3.17
CA ARG A 110 8.12 -0.12 2.15
C ARG A 110 6.63 -0.40 1.95
N SER A 111 5.84 -0.35 3.03
CA SER A 111 4.38 -0.47 2.98
C SER A 111 3.77 0.73 2.24
N GLU A 112 4.18 1.95 2.59
CA GLU A 112 3.71 3.17 1.95
C GLU A 112 4.05 3.19 0.44
N ILE A 113 5.29 2.83 0.06
CA ILE A 113 5.69 2.72 -1.36
C ILE A 113 4.85 1.65 -2.09
N ARG A 114 4.49 0.56 -1.41
CA ARG A 114 3.64 -0.47 -2.00
C ARG A 114 2.25 0.07 -2.28
N GLU A 115 1.63 0.72 -1.30
CA GLU A 115 0.31 1.33 -1.43
C GLU A 115 0.28 2.39 -2.54
N LEU A 116 1.30 3.26 -2.62
CA LEU A 116 1.44 4.24 -3.69
C LEU A 116 1.54 3.59 -5.07
N ARG A 117 2.33 2.51 -5.20
CA ARG A 117 2.45 1.76 -6.47
C ARG A 117 1.16 1.04 -6.84
N GLU A 118 0.45 0.49 -5.87
CA GLU A 118 -0.86 -0.14 -6.09
C GLU A 118 -1.88 0.89 -6.57
N ARG A 119 -1.94 2.07 -5.95
CA ARG A 119 -2.77 3.19 -6.41
C ARG A 119 -2.40 3.66 -7.81
N GLU A 120 -1.11 3.81 -8.10
CA GLU A 120 -0.64 4.21 -9.43
C GLU A 120 -1.02 3.17 -10.50
N LYS A 121 -0.83 1.88 -10.19
CA LYS A 121 -1.21 0.78 -11.08
C LYS A 121 -2.71 0.79 -11.34
N PHE A 122 -3.52 0.88 -10.28
CA PHE A 122 -4.97 0.98 -10.39
C PHE A 122 -5.39 2.15 -11.27
N ARG A 123 -4.82 3.34 -11.05
CA ARG A 123 -5.10 4.53 -11.87
C ARG A 123 -4.78 4.31 -13.35
N ARG A 124 -3.64 3.69 -13.66
CA ARG A 124 -3.23 3.39 -15.05
C ARG A 124 -4.17 2.37 -15.71
N GLU A 125 -4.52 1.30 -15.00
CA GLU A 125 -5.46 0.28 -15.48
C GLU A 125 -6.86 0.88 -15.68
N PHE A 126 -7.33 1.70 -14.74
CA PHE A 126 -8.61 2.40 -14.81
C PHE A 126 -8.69 3.31 -16.05
N ILE A 127 -7.71 4.21 -16.24
CA ILE A 127 -7.68 5.11 -17.41
C ILE A 127 -7.62 4.30 -18.71
N GLY A 128 -6.84 3.22 -18.75
CA GLY A 128 -6.76 2.32 -19.90
C GLY A 128 -8.11 1.69 -20.24
N ASN A 129 -8.81 1.18 -19.23
CA ASN A 129 -10.13 0.55 -19.37
C ASN A 129 -11.18 1.57 -19.84
N VAL A 130 -11.24 2.75 -19.23
CA VAL A 130 -12.15 3.84 -19.63
C VAL A 130 -11.91 4.23 -21.09
N ALA A 131 -10.64 4.42 -21.48
CA ALA A 131 -10.31 4.76 -22.87
C ALA A 131 -10.75 3.66 -23.86
N HIS A 132 -10.66 2.39 -23.48
CA HIS A 132 -11.12 1.27 -24.31
C HIS A 132 -12.65 1.22 -24.41
N GLU A 133 -13.35 1.32 -23.28
CA GLU A 133 -14.82 1.31 -23.23
C GLU A 133 -15.46 2.49 -23.96
N LEU A 134 -14.79 3.66 -24.01
CA LEU A 134 -15.25 4.80 -24.81
C LEU A 134 -14.97 4.63 -26.31
N LYS A 135 -13.78 4.10 -26.66
CA LYS A 135 -13.34 3.95 -28.06
C LYS A 135 -14.28 3.06 -28.88
N THR A 136 -14.74 1.96 -28.31
CA THR A 136 -15.61 0.98 -28.99
C THR A 136 -16.94 1.57 -29.47
N PRO A 137 -17.79 2.16 -28.61
CA PRO A 137 -19.03 2.77 -29.06
C PRO A 137 -18.79 3.95 -30.00
N ILE A 138 -17.73 4.77 -29.80
CA ILE A 138 -17.39 5.86 -30.74
C ILE A 138 -17.16 5.31 -32.15
N PHE A 139 -16.32 4.28 -32.31
CA PHE A 139 -16.05 3.71 -33.63
C PHE A 139 -17.26 3.02 -34.23
N ASN A 140 -18.10 2.35 -33.43
CA ASN A 140 -19.33 1.73 -33.91
C ASN A 140 -20.33 2.78 -34.42
N ILE A 141 -20.56 3.85 -33.65
CA ILE A 141 -21.42 4.98 -34.05
C ILE A 141 -20.90 5.58 -35.35
N GLN A 142 -19.60 5.87 -35.42
CA GLN A 142 -18.98 6.42 -36.61
C GLN A 142 -19.15 5.50 -37.83
N GLY A 143 -18.94 4.19 -37.66
CA GLY A 143 -19.13 3.20 -38.72
C GLY A 143 -20.57 3.13 -39.22
N TYR A 144 -21.55 3.07 -38.31
CA TYR A 144 -22.96 3.07 -38.69
C TYR A 144 -23.38 4.34 -39.42
N ILE A 145 -22.97 5.50 -38.91
CA ILE A 145 -23.24 6.79 -39.57
C ILE A 145 -22.59 6.84 -40.95
N LEU A 146 -21.34 6.39 -41.09
CA LEU A 146 -20.64 6.37 -42.38
C LEU A 146 -21.35 5.47 -43.39
N THR A 147 -21.76 4.27 -43.00
CA THR A 147 -22.50 3.36 -43.90
C THR A 147 -23.84 3.97 -44.35
N LEU A 148 -24.54 4.66 -43.44
CA LEU A 148 -25.77 5.38 -43.80
C LEU A 148 -25.47 6.48 -44.82
N LEU A 149 -24.41 7.27 -44.62
CA LEU A 149 -23.99 8.33 -45.54
C LEU A 149 -23.52 7.82 -46.91
N GLU A 150 -22.98 6.60 -46.99
CA GLU A 150 -22.46 5.97 -48.23
C GLU A 150 -23.54 5.24 -49.05
N GLY A 151 -24.82 5.53 -48.82
CA GLY A 151 -25.94 4.96 -49.57
C GLY A 151 -26.80 3.96 -48.78
N GLY A 152 -26.53 3.79 -47.48
CA GLY A 152 -27.33 2.96 -46.59
C GLY A 152 -28.66 3.59 -46.17
N LEU A 153 -28.85 4.90 -46.38
CA LEU A 153 -30.13 5.58 -46.12
C LEU A 153 -31.23 5.13 -47.08
N GLU A 154 -30.86 4.79 -48.31
CA GLU A 154 -31.76 4.35 -49.38
C GLU A 154 -32.10 2.85 -49.32
N ASP A 155 -31.45 2.07 -48.44
CA ASP A 155 -31.75 0.67 -48.21
C ASP A 155 -32.66 0.50 -46.97
N ASP A 156 -33.95 0.26 -47.21
CA ASP A 156 -34.97 0.03 -46.18
C ASP A 156 -34.66 -1.17 -45.24
N LYS A 157 -33.74 -2.06 -45.61
CA LYS A 157 -33.32 -3.16 -44.74
C LYS A 157 -32.27 -2.76 -43.72
N VAL A 158 -31.55 -1.66 -43.97
CA VAL A 158 -30.35 -1.28 -43.22
C VAL A 158 -30.53 0.07 -42.52
N ASN A 159 -31.26 1.00 -43.13
CA ASN A 159 -31.38 2.38 -42.68
C ASN A 159 -31.77 2.51 -41.19
N LEU A 160 -32.86 1.88 -40.78
CA LEU A 160 -33.39 1.96 -39.43
C LEU A 160 -32.54 1.16 -38.44
N ASP A 161 -32.10 -0.06 -38.79
CA ASP A 161 -31.26 -0.88 -37.91
C ASP A 161 -29.94 -0.17 -37.56
N PHE A 162 -29.30 0.47 -38.54
CA PHE A 162 -28.04 1.17 -38.31
C PHE A 162 -28.23 2.45 -37.50
N LEU A 163 -29.34 3.17 -37.71
CA LEU A 163 -29.72 4.33 -36.90
C LEU A 163 -29.96 3.92 -35.43
N GLU A 164 -30.70 2.83 -35.21
CA GLU A 164 -30.95 2.28 -33.87
C GLU A 164 -29.65 1.83 -33.20
N ARG A 165 -28.74 1.17 -33.94
CA ARG A 165 -27.43 0.78 -33.40
C ARG A 165 -26.56 1.98 -33.04
N ALA A 166 -26.57 3.04 -33.85
CA ALA A 166 -25.91 4.29 -33.52
C ALA A 166 -26.50 4.93 -32.26
N SER A 167 -27.84 4.98 -32.13
CA SER A 167 -28.53 5.48 -30.94
C SER A 167 -28.13 4.70 -29.68
N ARG A 168 -28.16 3.36 -29.75
CA ARG A 168 -27.70 2.50 -28.63
C ARG A 168 -26.24 2.74 -28.26
N GLY A 169 -25.39 3.08 -29.24
CA GLY A 169 -24.01 3.47 -29.01
C GLY A 169 -23.89 4.77 -28.20
N VAL A 170 -24.72 5.77 -28.52
CA VAL A 170 -24.78 7.04 -27.78
C VAL A 170 -25.24 6.81 -26.35
N ASP A 171 -26.31 6.02 -26.15
CA ASP A 171 -26.79 5.67 -24.81
C ASP A 171 -25.73 4.98 -23.95
N ARG A 172 -24.91 4.12 -24.57
CA ARG A 172 -23.77 3.48 -23.90
C ARG A 172 -22.69 4.49 -23.52
N LEU A 173 -22.38 5.45 -24.38
CA LEU A 173 -21.43 6.52 -24.06
C LEU A 173 -21.90 7.38 -22.90
N THR A 174 -23.18 7.76 -22.88
CA THR A 174 -23.77 8.53 -21.78
C THR A 174 -23.59 7.81 -20.45
N LYS A 175 -23.89 6.51 -20.39
CA LYS A 175 -23.69 5.69 -19.18
C LYS A 175 -22.24 5.66 -18.70
N ILE A 176 -21.28 5.50 -19.62
CA ILE A 176 -19.85 5.51 -19.25
C ILE A 176 -19.44 6.87 -18.66
N VAL A 177 -19.96 7.97 -19.18
CA VAL A 177 -19.68 9.31 -18.66
C VAL A 177 -20.31 9.52 -17.28
N GLU A 178 -21.56 9.07 -17.08
CA GLU A 178 -22.24 9.10 -15.79
C GLU A 178 -21.49 8.29 -14.73
N ASP A 179 -21.04 7.08 -15.09
CA ASP A 179 -20.23 6.23 -14.22
C ASP A 179 -18.90 6.92 -13.83
N LEU A 180 -18.25 7.61 -14.77
CA LEU A 180 -17.02 8.35 -14.50
C LEU A 180 -17.24 9.56 -13.58
N ASP A 181 -18.31 10.32 -13.78
CA ASP A 181 -18.69 11.44 -12.90
C ASP A 181 -18.95 10.94 -11.47
N MET A 182 -19.62 9.79 -11.33
CA MET A 182 -19.86 9.17 -10.04
C MET A 182 -18.57 8.76 -9.33
N ILE A 183 -17.65 8.13 -10.05
CA ILE A 183 -16.33 7.75 -9.50
C ILE A 183 -15.56 8.99 -9.06
N SER A 184 -15.58 10.07 -9.84
CA SER A 184 -14.93 11.33 -9.48
C SER A 184 -15.50 11.96 -8.20
N LYS A 185 -16.82 11.90 -8.03
CA LYS A 185 -17.50 12.35 -6.80
C LYS A 185 -17.14 11.50 -5.58
N LEU A 186 -16.96 10.19 -5.76
CA LEU A 186 -16.50 9.28 -4.70
C LEU A 186 -15.04 9.58 -4.29
N GLU A 187 -14.13 9.73 -5.27
CA GLU A 187 -12.70 9.97 -4.99
C GLU A 187 -12.42 11.35 -4.36
N SER A 188 -13.22 12.36 -4.70
CA SER A 188 -13.06 13.70 -4.13
C SER A 188 -13.57 13.83 -2.69
N GLY A 189 -14.24 12.80 -2.16
CA GLY A 189 -14.86 12.84 -0.82
C GLY A 189 -16.04 13.82 -0.71
N VAL A 190 -16.53 14.33 -1.85
CA VAL A 190 -17.63 15.31 -1.93
C VAL A 190 -19.01 14.64 -1.93
N MET A 191 -19.05 13.30 -1.96
CA MET A 191 -20.32 12.57 -1.87
C MET A 191 -20.87 12.64 -0.44
N GLU A 192 -21.72 13.62 -0.17
CA GLU A 192 -22.59 13.63 1.01
C GLU A 192 -23.64 12.52 0.87
N MET A 193 -23.74 11.64 1.86
CA MET A 193 -24.79 10.62 1.93
C MET A 193 -25.93 11.12 2.80
N SER A 194 -27.17 11.00 2.32
CA SER A 194 -28.36 11.29 3.12
C SER A 194 -28.83 10.01 3.79
N ILE A 195 -28.33 9.74 4.99
CA ILE A 195 -28.70 8.51 5.73
C ILE A 195 -30.00 8.74 6.49
N ASP A 196 -31.06 8.09 6.04
CA ASP A 196 -32.40 8.18 6.63
C ASP A 196 -32.98 6.79 6.92
N ARG A 197 -34.00 6.74 7.77
CA ARG A 197 -34.73 5.49 8.07
C ARG A 197 -35.64 5.16 6.90
N MET A 198 -35.48 3.97 6.30
CA MET A 198 -36.25 3.54 5.14
C MET A 198 -36.66 2.06 5.23
N ASP A 199 -37.72 1.69 4.48
CA ASP A 199 -38.14 0.29 4.32
C ASP A 199 -37.41 -0.34 3.12
N LEU A 200 -36.52 -1.29 3.41
CA LEU A 200 -35.77 -2.02 2.40
C LEU A 200 -36.68 -2.90 1.53
N THR A 201 -37.80 -3.39 2.06
CA THR A 201 -38.76 -4.21 1.31
C THR A 201 -39.43 -3.37 0.22
N GLU A 202 -39.80 -2.13 0.53
CA GLU A 202 -40.37 -1.18 -0.43
C GLU A 202 -39.36 -0.85 -1.55
N LEU A 203 -38.11 -0.53 -1.19
CA LEU A 203 -37.04 -0.26 -2.16
C LEU A 203 -36.84 -1.42 -3.14
N VAL A 204 -36.77 -2.65 -2.64
CA VAL A 204 -36.58 -3.84 -3.50
C VAL A 204 -37.76 -4.00 -4.47
N GLN A 205 -38.99 -3.74 -4.03
CA GLN A 205 -40.18 -3.80 -4.89
C GLN A 205 -40.17 -2.71 -5.97
N GLU A 206 -39.78 -1.48 -5.62
CA GLU A 206 -39.64 -0.37 -6.57
C GLU A 206 -38.63 -0.73 -7.67
N VAL A 207 -37.44 -1.19 -7.29
CA VAL A 207 -36.41 -1.59 -8.25
C VAL A 207 -36.88 -2.76 -9.11
N PHE A 208 -37.60 -3.74 -8.55
CA PHE A 208 -38.16 -4.87 -9.31
C PHE A 208 -39.17 -4.41 -10.35
N GLN A 209 -40.07 -3.46 -10.02
CA GLN A 209 -41.00 -2.87 -10.99
C GLN A 209 -40.25 -2.17 -12.13
N GLY A 210 -39.25 -1.35 -11.80
CA GLY A 210 -38.41 -0.69 -12.81
C GLY A 210 -37.64 -1.65 -13.72
N MET A 211 -37.38 -2.89 -13.26
CA MET A 211 -36.66 -3.91 -14.01
C MET A 211 -37.56 -4.88 -14.78
N GLU A 212 -38.88 -4.84 -14.62
CA GLU A 212 -39.79 -5.89 -15.10
C GLU A 212 -39.68 -6.13 -16.61
N MET A 213 -39.69 -5.05 -17.41
CA MET A 213 -39.59 -5.13 -18.87
C MET A 213 -38.27 -5.78 -19.29
N ARG A 214 -37.15 -5.33 -18.71
CA ARG A 214 -35.81 -5.86 -19.00
C ARG A 214 -35.67 -7.33 -18.60
N ALA A 215 -36.20 -7.70 -17.44
CA ALA A 215 -36.20 -9.07 -16.97
C ALA A 215 -37.01 -9.97 -17.91
N ARG A 216 -38.16 -9.49 -18.40
CA ARG A 216 -39.01 -10.19 -19.37
C ARG A 216 -38.32 -10.39 -20.72
N GLU A 217 -37.68 -9.35 -21.25
CA GLU A 217 -36.90 -9.43 -22.51
C GLU A 217 -35.74 -10.43 -22.42
N ARG A 218 -35.14 -10.59 -21.25
CA ARG A 218 -34.05 -11.54 -20.98
C ARG A 218 -34.51 -12.91 -20.49
N GLY A 219 -35.82 -13.12 -20.31
CA GLY A 219 -36.38 -14.38 -19.79
C GLY A 219 -35.94 -14.70 -18.36
N VAL A 220 -35.67 -13.69 -17.53
CA VAL A 220 -35.23 -13.85 -16.13
C VAL A 220 -36.40 -13.57 -15.18
N THR A 221 -36.61 -14.44 -14.19
CA THR A 221 -37.63 -14.23 -13.15
C THR A 221 -37.03 -13.53 -11.93
N LEU A 222 -37.54 -12.34 -11.57
CA LEU A 222 -37.17 -11.67 -10.32
C LEU A 222 -38.02 -12.21 -9.17
N ARG A 223 -37.39 -12.52 -8.03
CA ARG A 223 -38.05 -13.07 -6.84
C ARG A 223 -37.53 -12.44 -5.57
N THR A 224 -38.37 -12.34 -4.55
CA THR A 224 -37.92 -11.99 -3.21
C THR A 224 -38.84 -12.65 -2.18
N PRO A 225 -38.29 -13.26 -1.11
CA PRO A 225 -39.10 -13.73 0.02
C PRO A 225 -39.46 -12.61 1.00
N LEU A 226 -39.01 -11.37 0.75
CA LEU A 226 -39.34 -10.21 1.58
C LEU A 226 -40.83 -9.90 1.47
N LYS A 227 -41.56 -10.04 2.58
CA LYS A 227 -42.99 -9.73 2.69
C LYS A 227 -43.26 -8.65 3.72
N ASP A 228 -42.53 -8.67 4.83
CA ASP A 228 -42.66 -7.72 5.92
C ASP A 228 -41.68 -6.56 5.76
N PRO A 229 -42.00 -5.34 6.26
CA PRO A 229 -41.10 -4.19 6.24
C PRO A 229 -39.79 -4.47 6.96
N VAL A 230 -38.66 -4.18 6.30
CA VAL A 230 -37.32 -4.29 6.90
C VAL A 230 -36.72 -2.90 7.02
N TRP A 231 -36.72 -2.36 8.24
CA TRP A 231 -36.27 -1.00 8.50
C TRP A 231 -34.75 -0.93 8.62
N VAL A 232 -34.12 -0.08 7.80
CA VAL A 232 -32.67 0.18 7.82
C VAL A 232 -32.37 1.68 7.81
N MET A 233 -31.15 2.05 8.24
CA MET A 233 -30.62 3.41 8.08
C MET A 233 -29.69 3.41 6.86
N ALA A 234 -30.14 4.00 5.76
CA ALA A 234 -29.40 4.01 4.51
C ALA A 234 -29.76 5.24 3.67
N ASP A 235 -28.93 5.51 2.67
CA ASP A 235 -29.27 6.47 1.61
C ASP A 235 -30.10 5.74 0.55
N HIS A 236 -31.35 6.16 0.41
CA HIS A 236 -32.34 5.54 -0.47
C HIS A 236 -31.84 5.48 -1.92
N ASP A 237 -31.37 6.60 -2.45
CA ASP A 237 -30.99 6.72 -3.86
C ASP A 237 -29.73 5.91 -4.15
N ARG A 238 -28.75 5.93 -3.23
CA ARG A 238 -27.53 5.13 -3.38
C ARG A 238 -27.81 3.64 -3.30
N LEU A 239 -28.64 3.21 -2.36
CA LEU A 239 -28.98 1.79 -2.23
C LEU A 239 -29.84 1.32 -3.42
N SER A 240 -30.77 2.15 -3.91
CA SER A 240 -31.52 1.90 -5.15
C SER A 240 -30.59 1.65 -6.32
N GLN A 241 -29.59 2.52 -6.48
CA GLN A 241 -28.61 2.41 -7.56
C GLN A 241 -27.78 1.13 -7.45
N VAL A 242 -27.32 0.76 -6.25
CA VAL A 242 -26.57 -0.49 -6.03
C VAL A 242 -27.44 -1.69 -6.40
N LEU A 243 -28.68 -1.75 -5.91
CA LEU A 243 -29.61 -2.83 -6.24
C LEU A 243 -29.88 -2.91 -7.74
N TYR A 244 -30.15 -1.77 -8.38
CA TYR A 244 -30.38 -1.70 -9.83
C TYR A 244 -29.17 -2.24 -10.60
N ASN A 245 -27.95 -1.82 -10.25
CA ASN A 245 -26.73 -2.27 -10.93
C ASN A 245 -26.50 -3.78 -10.78
N LEU A 246 -26.69 -4.33 -9.58
CA LEU A 246 -26.54 -5.76 -9.33
C LEU A 246 -27.61 -6.59 -10.05
N LEU A 247 -28.87 -6.18 -10.00
CA LEU A 247 -29.97 -6.85 -10.67
C LEU A 247 -29.87 -6.75 -12.18
N ALA A 248 -29.45 -5.59 -12.72
CA ALA A 248 -29.17 -5.43 -14.15
C ALA A 248 -28.07 -6.38 -14.61
N ASN A 249 -27.00 -6.53 -13.84
CA ASN A 249 -25.95 -7.50 -14.13
C ASN A 249 -26.48 -8.94 -14.07
N ALA A 250 -27.29 -9.27 -13.07
CA ALA A 250 -27.91 -10.59 -12.96
C ALA A 250 -28.82 -10.90 -14.17
N CYS A 251 -29.60 -9.94 -14.65
CA CYS A 251 -30.43 -10.10 -15.86
C CYS A 251 -29.60 -10.21 -17.14
N ASN A 252 -28.47 -9.49 -17.23
CA ASN A 252 -27.66 -9.48 -18.45
C ASN A 252 -26.77 -10.73 -18.60
N TYR A 253 -26.26 -11.27 -17.49
CA TYR A 253 -25.26 -12.34 -17.46
C TYR A 253 -25.75 -13.62 -16.75
N GLY A 254 -26.99 -13.63 -16.27
CA GLY A 254 -27.62 -14.79 -15.64
C GLY A 254 -27.90 -15.91 -16.64
N ARG A 255 -28.37 -17.05 -16.11
CA ARG A 255 -28.82 -18.17 -16.94
C ARG A 255 -30.12 -17.80 -17.64
N GLU A 256 -30.21 -18.13 -18.93
CA GLU A 256 -31.43 -18.00 -19.71
C GLU A 256 -32.56 -18.83 -19.07
N GLY A 257 -33.75 -18.23 -18.89
CA GLY A 257 -34.85 -18.86 -18.16
C GLY A 257 -34.63 -19.00 -16.64
N GLY A 258 -33.55 -18.41 -16.10
CA GLY A 258 -33.21 -18.47 -14.69
C GLY A 258 -34.02 -17.53 -13.81
N PHE A 259 -33.64 -17.44 -12.54
CA PHE A 259 -34.21 -16.48 -11.60
C PHE A 259 -33.10 -15.71 -10.86
N THR A 260 -33.44 -14.51 -10.44
CA THR A 260 -32.61 -13.67 -9.56
C THR A 260 -33.42 -13.39 -8.30
N GLU A 261 -32.82 -13.59 -7.15
CA GLU A 261 -33.50 -13.49 -5.86
C GLU A 261 -32.78 -12.55 -4.89
N VAL A 262 -33.53 -11.65 -4.25
CA VAL A 262 -33.01 -10.74 -3.21
C VAL A 262 -33.52 -11.20 -1.86
N ARG A 263 -32.61 -11.45 -0.90
CA ARG A 263 -32.90 -11.86 0.48
C ARG A 263 -32.16 -10.96 1.47
N THR A 264 -32.71 -10.80 2.66
CA THR A 264 -32.04 -10.16 3.80
C THR A 264 -31.69 -11.20 4.86
N PHE A 265 -30.64 -10.92 5.62
CA PHE A 265 -30.20 -11.72 6.76
C PHE A 265 -29.74 -10.75 7.84
N ASP A 266 -30.09 -11.03 9.09
CA ASP A 266 -29.51 -10.32 10.22
C ASP A 266 -28.05 -10.75 10.39
N MET A 267 -27.16 -9.78 10.62
CA MET A 267 -25.76 -10.03 10.94
C MET A 267 -25.65 -10.14 12.46
N ASP A 268 -25.60 -11.38 12.97
CA ASP A 268 -25.28 -11.68 14.38
C ASP A 268 -23.86 -11.22 14.77
#